data_AF-A0A2N7S4N2-F1
#
_entry.id   AF-A0A2N7S4N2-F1
#
_cell.length_a   1.000
_cell.length_b   1.000
_cell.length_c   1.000
_cell.angle_alpha   90.00
_cell.angle_beta   90.00
_cell.angle_gamma   90.00
#
_symmetry.space_group_name_H-M   'P 1'
#
loop_
_entity.id
_entity.type
_entity.pdbx_description
1 polymer ?
#
loop_
_entity_poly.entity_id
_entity_poly.type
_entity_poly.pdbx_seq_one_letter_code
_entity_poly.pdbx_strand_id
1 'polypeptide(L)'
;MTKKAIGVSLLVAGAMAVGAMALTSSSASEHRGTVIQVIDGDTVDIMVSGAKTRIQLLNVATPRAKQPQRSAECLGPEAAGFLERTLPAGQKVTLEYDAQRTDHEGQTLAAVYKADQLINSEIAAQGFGIAIKFDPNTKFHEQVSQAQREAESAERGVFSTKIACTIPAQINDAMKAMHSVSVELGQTVEQADARAQQAAAAIAAGRAAADALQAQDRKEQLVSAALAEDALAPALEDLAETIEQTADLEIQHEQQVATLSKKVNAGRKAAGKQSPTQLPEESKAEEPRPKKSQTNSPRKSKKQSQPENQPKRVNPDRKPVNDNPLEQKPSREHLCSRVNPRADCEAPNGQSSKNC
;
A
#
# COMPACT_ATOMS: atom_id res chain seq x y z
N MET A 1 -74.39 78.72 -11.26
CA MET A 1 -72.93 78.58 -11.05
C MET A 1 -72.72 77.35 -10.17
N THR A 2 -71.76 76.43 -10.37
CA THR A 2 -70.69 76.34 -11.38
C THR A 2 -70.22 74.89 -11.56
N LYS A 3 -69.90 74.48 -12.80
CA LYS A 3 -68.99 73.38 -13.23
C LYS A 3 -69.04 72.06 -12.41
N LYS A 4 -69.65 71.00 -12.93
CA LYS A 4 -69.01 69.98 -13.82
C LYS A 4 -67.73 69.35 -13.25
N ALA A 5 -67.82 68.05 -12.94
CA ALA A 5 -66.78 67.05 -13.23
C ALA A 5 -67.49 65.82 -13.83
N ILE A 6 -66.91 65.22 -14.88
CA ILE A 6 -67.43 64.02 -15.55
C ILE A 6 -66.32 62.98 -15.53
N GLY A 7 -66.60 61.79 -15.01
CA GLY A 7 -65.73 60.62 -15.07
C GLY A 7 -66.54 59.42 -15.51
N VAL A 8 -66.20 58.83 -16.65
CA VAL A 8 -67.02 57.83 -17.35
C VAL A 8 -66.17 56.59 -17.62
N SER A 9 -66.70 55.43 -17.22
CA SER A 9 -66.22 54.10 -17.63
C SER A 9 -64.80 53.74 -17.14
N LEU A 10 -64.29 52.50 -17.31
CA LEU A 10 -64.81 51.36 -18.07
C LEU A 10 -64.53 50.03 -17.34
N LEU A 11 -65.46 49.07 -17.44
CA LEU A 11 -65.26 47.69 -16.97
C LEU A 11 -64.26 46.96 -17.87
N VAL A 12 -63.06 46.66 -17.35
CA VAL A 12 -62.11 45.75 -17.99
C VAL A 12 -62.05 44.46 -17.19
N ALA A 13 -62.95 43.52 -17.50
CA ALA A 13 -62.88 42.15 -17.04
C ALA A 13 -62.07 41.30 -18.03
N GLY A 14 -61.32 40.30 -17.53
CA GLY A 14 -60.73 39.25 -18.38
C GLY A 14 -59.33 39.55 -18.95
N ALA A 15 -58.33 39.71 -18.08
CA ALA A 15 -56.94 39.39 -18.43
C ALA A 15 -56.66 37.94 -17.99
N MET A 16 -56.08 37.12 -18.88
CA MET A 16 -56.10 35.66 -18.76
C MET A 16 -55.31 35.11 -17.57
N ALA A 17 -55.94 34.21 -16.79
CA ALA A 17 -55.26 33.38 -15.80
C ALA A 17 -54.55 32.19 -16.47
N VAL A 18 -53.45 32.45 -17.20
CA VAL A 18 -52.58 31.43 -17.81
C VAL A 18 -51.14 31.73 -17.45
N GLY A 19 -50.66 31.16 -16.34
CA GLY A 19 -49.32 31.48 -15.81
C GLY A 19 -48.90 30.74 -14.54
N ALA A 20 -49.42 29.52 -14.30
CA ALA A 20 -49.21 28.79 -13.04
C ALA A 20 -48.91 27.28 -13.25
N MET A 21 -48.06 26.92 -14.22
CA MET A 21 -47.84 25.51 -14.57
C MET A 21 -46.44 25.15 -15.12
N ALA A 22 -45.35 25.60 -14.46
CA ALA A 22 -43.99 25.14 -14.78
C ALA A 22 -42.93 25.40 -13.68
N LEU A 23 -43.02 24.78 -12.49
CA LEU A 23 -41.96 24.87 -11.45
C LEU A 23 -41.64 23.54 -10.69
N THR A 24 -42.22 22.40 -11.07
CA THR A 24 -42.05 21.13 -10.33
C THR A 24 -40.87 20.26 -10.79
N SER A 25 -40.18 20.61 -11.89
CA SER A 25 -39.18 19.74 -12.53
C SER A 25 -37.80 19.66 -11.84
N SER A 26 -37.50 20.53 -10.87
CA SER A 26 -36.12 20.71 -10.37
C SER A 26 -35.52 19.48 -9.70
N SER A 27 -36.28 18.82 -8.81
CA SER A 27 -35.76 17.69 -8.00
C SER A 27 -35.36 16.47 -8.83
N ALA A 28 -36.08 16.19 -9.93
CA ALA A 28 -35.79 15.05 -10.81
C ALA A 28 -34.48 15.21 -11.62
N SER A 29 -33.93 16.43 -11.69
CA SER A 29 -32.66 16.72 -12.36
C SER A 29 -31.46 16.43 -11.45
N GLU A 30 -31.54 16.73 -10.15
CA GLU A 30 -30.41 16.52 -9.22
C GLU A 30 -30.06 15.04 -9.04
N HIS A 31 -31.05 14.17 -9.07
CA HIS A 31 -30.89 12.73 -8.87
C HIS A 31 -30.43 11.98 -10.14
N ARG A 32 -30.04 12.70 -11.20
CA ARG A 32 -29.62 12.11 -12.50
C ARG A 32 -28.39 12.80 -13.05
N GLY A 33 -27.43 11.99 -13.50
CA GLY A 33 -26.16 12.48 -13.99
C GLY A 33 -25.67 11.76 -15.25
N THR A 34 -24.69 12.38 -15.91
CA THR A 34 -23.88 11.75 -16.96
C THR A 34 -22.41 11.80 -16.54
N VAL A 35 -21.75 10.65 -16.49
CA VAL A 35 -20.35 10.54 -16.05
C VAL A 35 -19.43 11.29 -17.02
N ILE A 36 -18.54 12.11 -16.47
CA ILE A 36 -17.52 12.85 -17.22
C ILE A 36 -16.22 12.06 -17.24
N GLN A 37 -15.75 11.65 -16.06
CA GLN A 37 -14.52 10.87 -15.86
C GLN A 37 -14.49 10.25 -14.45
N VAL A 38 -13.78 9.14 -14.29
CA VAL A 38 -13.36 8.62 -12.98
C VAL A 38 -12.08 9.35 -12.53
N ILE A 39 -11.79 9.29 -11.22
CA ILE A 39 -10.67 10.00 -10.58
C ILE A 39 -9.84 9.07 -9.69
N ASP A 40 -10.52 8.23 -8.90
CA ASP A 40 -9.95 7.20 -8.02
C ASP A 40 -11.00 6.08 -7.90
N GLY A 41 -10.71 4.96 -7.22
CA GLY A 41 -11.60 3.78 -7.20
C GLY A 41 -13.01 3.98 -6.65
N ASP A 42 -13.25 5.04 -5.88
CA ASP A 42 -14.53 5.45 -5.28
C ASP A 42 -14.93 6.91 -5.63
N THR A 43 -14.21 7.55 -6.57
CA THR A 43 -14.34 8.99 -6.83
C THR A 43 -14.57 9.27 -8.32
N VAL A 44 -15.64 10.00 -8.64
CA VAL A 44 -16.09 10.24 -10.03
C VAL A 44 -16.60 11.67 -10.25
N ASP A 45 -16.25 12.27 -11.38
CA ASP A 45 -16.78 13.56 -11.83
C ASP A 45 -18.01 13.35 -12.72
N ILE A 46 -19.13 13.96 -12.37
CA ILE A 46 -20.44 13.75 -13.03
C ILE A 46 -21.07 15.10 -13.41
N MET A 47 -21.68 15.15 -14.59
CA MET A 47 -22.51 16.26 -15.05
C MET A 47 -23.92 16.11 -14.45
N VAL A 48 -24.28 16.97 -13.50
CA VAL A 48 -25.57 16.97 -12.77
C VAL A 48 -26.23 18.33 -12.92
N SER A 49 -27.49 18.39 -13.35
CA SER A 49 -28.24 19.65 -13.57
C SER A 49 -27.50 20.73 -14.41
N GLY A 50 -26.56 20.32 -15.27
CA GLY A 50 -25.75 21.23 -16.10
C GLY A 50 -24.44 21.73 -15.48
N ALA A 51 -24.10 21.30 -14.25
CA ALA A 51 -22.84 21.56 -13.59
C ALA A 51 -21.95 20.30 -13.51
N LYS A 52 -20.62 20.48 -13.53
CA LYS A 52 -19.68 19.42 -13.17
C LYS A 52 -19.59 19.33 -11.64
N THR A 53 -19.95 18.17 -11.09
CA THR A 53 -19.91 17.90 -9.65
C THR A 53 -18.99 16.72 -9.37
N ARG A 54 -18.12 16.88 -8.38
CA ARG A 54 -17.27 15.82 -7.81
C ARG A 54 -18.12 14.96 -6.87
N ILE A 55 -18.24 13.67 -7.17
CA ILE A 55 -18.94 12.68 -6.34
C ILE A 55 -17.93 11.76 -5.66
N GLN A 56 -17.99 11.69 -4.34
CA GLN A 56 -17.39 10.63 -3.52
C GLN A 56 -18.47 9.57 -3.26
N LEU A 57 -18.17 8.30 -3.53
CA LEU A 57 -19.13 7.22 -3.35
C LEU A 57 -19.37 6.94 -1.86
N LEU A 58 -20.65 6.94 -1.46
CA LEU A 58 -21.07 6.63 -0.10
C LEU A 58 -20.78 5.18 0.32
N ASN A 59 -20.40 5.04 1.59
CA ASN A 59 -20.20 3.79 2.32
C ASN A 59 -19.21 2.78 1.73
N VAL A 60 -18.40 3.16 0.74
CA VAL A 60 -17.29 2.35 0.23
C VAL A 60 -16.00 3.19 0.18
N ALA A 61 -14.86 2.58 0.49
CA ALA A 61 -13.54 3.13 0.23
C ALA A 61 -12.67 2.13 -0.55
N THR A 62 -11.83 2.66 -1.44
CA THR A 62 -10.91 1.90 -2.29
C THR A 62 -9.45 2.20 -1.99
N PRO A 63 -8.52 1.26 -2.24
CA PRO A 63 -7.09 1.55 -2.15
C PRO A 63 -6.73 2.68 -3.11
N ARG A 64 -5.97 3.68 -2.65
CA ARG A 64 -5.74 4.90 -3.44
C ARG A 64 -4.82 4.65 -4.62
N ALA A 65 -5.21 5.14 -5.80
CA ALA A 65 -4.36 5.17 -6.99
C ALA A 65 -3.15 6.12 -6.80
N LYS A 66 -2.13 5.99 -7.65
CA LYS A 66 -0.89 6.76 -7.52
C LYS A 66 -1.14 8.27 -7.69
N GLN A 67 -0.66 9.07 -6.74
CA GLN A 67 -0.73 10.53 -6.80
C GLN A 67 0.69 11.15 -6.78
N PRO A 68 0.88 12.44 -7.14
CA PRO A 68 2.21 13.04 -7.23
C PRO A 68 3.03 13.04 -5.92
N GLN A 69 2.35 12.97 -4.77
CA GLN A 69 2.95 12.95 -3.43
C GLN A 69 2.71 11.64 -2.66
N ARG A 70 2.11 10.62 -3.30
CA ARG A 70 1.72 9.34 -2.64
C ARG A 70 1.93 8.16 -3.59
N SER A 71 2.58 7.10 -3.12
CA SER A 71 2.56 5.80 -3.79
C SER A 71 1.13 5.30 -3.97
N ALA A 72 0.87 4.49 -5.01
CA ALA A 72 -0.37 3.72 -5.04
C ALA A 72 -0.39 2.72 -3.88
N GLU A 73 -1.57 2.48 -3.32
CA GLU A 73 -1.84 1.28 -2.54
C GLU A 73 -1.97 0.07 -3.47
N CYS A 74 -1.85 -1.14 -2.92
CA CYS A 74 -2.08 -2.37 -3.66
C CYS A 74 -3.52 -2.38 -4.24
N LEU A 75 -3.65 -2.70 -5.53
CA LEU A 75 -4.90 -2.71 -6.29
C LEU A 75 -5.61 -1.35 -6.48
N GLY A 76 -4.99 -0.22 -6.12
CA GLY A 76 -5.60 1.10 -6.36
C GLY A 76 -5.82 1.45 -7.84
N PRO A 77 -4.82 1.29 -8.72
CA PRO A 77 -4.99 1.44 -10.16
C PRO A 77 -6.03 0.47 -10.75
N GLU A 78 -6.10 -0.74 -10.23
CA GLU A 78 -7.06 -1.77 -10.62
C GLU A 78 -8.50 -1.44 -10.20
N ALA A 79 -8.69 -0.85 -9.02
CA ALA A 79 -9.96 -0.35 -8.51
C ALA A 79 -10.46 0.86 -9.32
N ALA A 80 -9.61 1.85 -9.56
CA ALA A 80 -9.92 2.97 -10.45
C ALA A 80 -10.29 2.48 -11.87
N GLY A 81 -9.51 1.56 -12.43
CA GLY A 81 -9.80 0.95 -13.72
C GLY A 81 -11.08 0.11 -13.74
N PHE A 82 -11.46 -0.52 -12.63
CA PHE A 82 -12.76 -1.19 -12.50
C PHE A 82 -13.92 -0.19 -12.55
N LEU A 83 -13.81 0.93 -11.82
CA LEU A 83 -14.80 1.98 -11.86
C LEU A 83 -14.88 2.62 -13.25
N GLU A 84 -13.77 2.83 -13.95
CA GLU A 84 -13.74 3.32 -15.35
C GLU A 84 -14.48 2.40 -16.33
N ARG A 85 -14.26 1.07 -16.23
CA ARG A 85 -14.96 0.08 -17.09
C ARG A 85 -16.45 0.00 -16.75
N THR A 86 -16.81 0.25 -15.50
CA THR A 86 -18.19 0.18 -15.01
C THR A 86 -18.97 1.47 -15.32
N LEU A 87 -18.34 2.62 -15.16
CA LEU A 87 -18.85 3.97 -15.39
C LEU A 87 -17.99 4.73 -16.41
N PRO A 88 -18.01 4.33 -17.71
CA PRO A 88 -17.28 5.05 -18.74
C PRO A 88 -17.86 6.46 -18.97
N ALA A 89 -17.05 7.37 -19.54
CA ALA A 89 -17.50 8.71 -19.91
C ALA A 89 -18.75 8.64 -20.83
N GLY A 90 -19.77 9.45 -20.52
CA GLY A 90 -21.08 9.39 -21.17
C GLY A 90 -22.07 8.40 -20.57
N GLN A 91 -21.68 7.55 -19.61
CA GLN A 91 -22.60 6.67 -18.88
C GLN A 91 -23.63 7.50 -18.11
N LYS A 92 -24.92 7.20 -18.30
CA LYS A 92 -26.01 7.78 -17.50
C LYS A 92 -26.13 7.04 -16.18
N VAL A 93 -26.32 7.77 -15.09
CA VAL A 93 -26.50 7.23 -13.74
C VAL A 93 -27.61 7.94 -12.98
N THR A 94 -28.19 7.25 -12.01
CA THR A 94 -29.02 7.84 -10.96
C THR A 94 -28.13 8.08 -9.74
N LEU A 95 -28.31 9.22 -9.07
CA LEU A 95 -27.65 9.55 -7.81
C LEU A 95 -28.67 9.49 -6.68
N GLU A 96 -28.34 8.77 -5.61
CA GLU A 96 -29.14 8.75 -4.40
C GLU A 96 -28.34 9.25 -3.20
N TYR A 97 -28.98 10.09 -2.39
CA TYR A 97 -28.35 10.77 -1.26
C TYR A 97 -28.75 10.13 0.08
N ASP A 98 -27.97 10.47 1.10
CA ASP A 98 -28.23 10.19 2.51
C ASP A 98 -28.24 11.52 3.30
N ALA A 99 -28.35 11.46 4.64
CA ALA A 99 -28.59 12.60 5.52
C ALA A 99 -27.65 13.81 5.33
N GLN A 100 -26.37 13.59 5.02
CA GLN A 100 -25.38 14.62 4.74
C GLN A 100 -24.91 14.55 3.28
N ARG A 101 -25.27 15.57 2.49
CA ARG A 101 -25.00 15.64 1.04
C ARG A 101 -23.55 15.96 0.65
N THR A 102 -22.72 16.49 1.54
CA THR A 102 -21.33 16.90 1.25
C THR A 102 -20.38 16.55 2.39
N ASP A 103 -19.14 16.20 2.07
CA ASP A 103 -18.09 16.02 3.07
C ASP A 103 -17.44 17.35 3.50
N HIS A 104 -16.30 17.25 4.21
CA HIS A 104 -15.53 18.39 4.72
C HIS A 104 -14.57 18.99 3.69
N GLU A 105 -14.28 18.31 2.58
CA GLU A 105 -13.52 18.83 1.44
C GLU A 105 -14.43 19.57 0.44
N GLY A 106 -15.75 19.39 0.55
CA GLY A 106 -16.76 19.94 -0.33
C GLY A 106 -17.13 19.01 -1.49
N GLN A 107 -16.71 17.74 -1.47
CA GLN A 107 -17.19 16.73 -2.42
C GLN A 107 -18.66 16.39 -2.10
N THR A 108 -19.43 16.03 -3.13
CA THR A 108 -20.81 15.57 -2.95
C THR A 108 -20.82 14.07 -2.65
N LEU A 109 -21.55 13.67 -1.62
CA LEU A 109 -21.64 12.28 -1.15
C LEU A 109 -22.89 11.62 -1.75
N ALA A 110 -22.73 10.53 -2.52
CA ALA A 110 -23.86 9.80 -3.11
C ALA A 110 -23.62 8.30 -3.28
N ALA A 111 -24.73 7.54 -3.26
CA ALA A 111 -24.81 6.25 -3.92
C ALA A 111 -25.01 6.45 -5.43
N VAL A 112 -24.27 5.69 -6.25
CA VAL A 112 -24.30 5.79 -7.70
C VAL A 112 -24.91 4.52 -8.30
N TYR A 113 -26.02 4.68 -9.01
CA TYR A 113 -26.74 3.58 -9.64
C TYR A 113 -26.60 3.59 -11.16
N LYS A 114 -26.25 2.44 -11.73
CA LYS A 114 -26.24 2.19 -13.18
C LYS A 114 -27.43 1.30 -13.52
N ALA A 115 -28.47 1.90 -14.12
CA ALA A 115 -29.82 1.33 -14.05
C ALA A 115 -30.18 1.02 -12.59
N ASP A 116 -30.43 -0.24 -12.25
CA ASP A 116 -30.81 -0.68 -10.90
C ASP A 116 -29.62 -1.21 -10.06
N GLN A 117 -28.41 -1.25 -10.64
CA GLN A 117 -27.19 -1.77 -9.99
C GLN A 117 -26.49 -0.68 -9.16
N LEU A 118 -26.34 -0.89 -7.85
CA LEU A 118 -25.59 -0.01 -6.94
C LEU A 118 -24.08 -0.21 -7.11
N ILE A 119 -23.39 0.75 -7.74
CA ILE A 119 -21.96 0.63 -8.04
C ILE A 119 -21.09 0.60 -6.77
N ASN A 120 -21.52 1.29 -5.71
CA ASN A 120 -20.85 1.28 -4.40
C ASN A 120 -20.74 -0.15 -3.83
N SER A 121 -21.82 -0.93 -3.97
CA SER A 121 -21.88 -2.35 -3.60
C SER A 121 -20.99 -3.18 -4.52
N GLU A 122 -20.98 -2.90 -5.82
CA GLU A 122 -20.24 -3.70 -6.79
C GLU A 122 -18.71 -3.57 -6.69
N ILE A 123 -18.22 -2.39 -6.27
CA ILE A 123 -16.80 -2.17 -5.93
C ILE A 123 -16.37 -3.12 -4.80
N ALA A 124 -17.17 -3.20 -3.73
CA ALA A 124 -16.93 -4.13 -2.63
C ALA A 124 -17.10 -5.59 -3.08
N ALA A 125 -18.12 -5.91 -3.88
CA ALA A 125 -18.35 -7.25 -4.40
C ALA A 125 -17.16 -7.79 -5.20
N GLN A 126 -16.47 -6.95 -5.98
CA GLN A 126 -15.27 -7.36 -6.72
C GLN A 126 -13.98 -7.38 -5.87
N GLY A 127 -14.06 -6.99 -4.59
CA GLY A 127 -12.90 -6.88 -3.70
C GLY A 127 -12.00 -5.68 -3.99
N PHE A 128 -12.52 -4.65 -4.67
CA PHE A 128 -11.78 -3.41 -4.96
C PHE A 128 -11.96 -2.33 -3.90
N GLY A 129 -12.84 -2.56 -2.91
CA GLY A 129 -13.03 -1.68 -1.77
C GLY A 129 -13.69 -2.38 -0.59
N ILE A 130 -13.76 -1.66 0.53
CA ILE A 130 -14.37 -2.09 1.79
C ILE A 130 -15.57 -1.21 2.15
N ALA A 131 -16.50 -1.74 2.93
CA ALA A 131 -17.61 -1.01 3.52
C ALA A 131 -17.11 -0.12 4.68
N ILE A 132 -17.55 1.13 4.71
CA ILE A 132 -17.22 2.08 5.78
C ILE A 132 -18.40 2.99 6.15
N LYS A 133 -18.40 3.50 7.38
CA LYS A 133 -19.41 4.47 7.87
C LYS A 133 -18.88 5.89 7.73
N PHE A 134 -19.73 6.77 7.21
CA PHE A 134 -19.46 8.20 7.10
C PHE A 134 -20.54 8.95 7.88
N ASP A 135 -20.62 8.70 9.19
CA ASP A 135 -21.72 9.17 10.05
C ASP A 135 -22.03 10.67 9.84
N PRO A 136 -23.30 11.06 9.61
CA PRO A 136 -24.53 10.24 9.77
C PRO A 136 -24.85 9.27 8.62
N ASN A 137 -24.09 9.28 7.53
CA ASN A 137 -24.41 8.52 6.32
C ASN A 137 -24.09 7.03 6.46
N THR A 138 -25.16 6.23 6.54
CA THR A 138 -25.15 4.79 6.83
C THR A 138 -26.14 3.99 5.99
N LYS A 139 -27.01 4.65 5.20
CA LYS A 139 -28.13 4.06 4.45
C LYS A 139 -27.74 2.91 3.53
N PHE A 140 -26.56 2.96 2.92
CA PHE A 140 -26.08 1.96 1.97
C PHE A 140 -25.10 0.96 2.60
N HIS A 141 -24.69 1.18 3.86
CA HIS A 141 -23.63 0.43 4.53
C HIS A 141 -23.86 -1.08 4.49
N GLU A 142 -25.01 -1.58 4.94
CA GLU A 142 -25.22 -3.03 5.04
C GLU A 142 -25.17 -3.75 3.69
N GLN A 143 -25.61 -3.09 2.61
CA GLN A 143 -25.50 -3.67 1.26
C GLN A 143 -24.03 -3.77 0.82
N VAL A 144 -23.23 -2.72 1.06
CA VAL A 144 -21.78 -2.75 0.78
C VAL A 144 -21.07 -3.77 1.68
N SER A 145 -21.44 -3.88 2.97
CA SER A 145 -20.89 -4.88 3.89
C SER A 145 -21.25 -6.31 3.48
N GLN A 146 -22.45 -6.57 2.96
CA GLN A 146 -22.77 -7.89 2.42
C GLN A 146 -21.89 -8.21 1.21
N ALA A 147 -21.76 -7.26 0.27
CA ALA A 147 -20.91 -7.43 -0.90
C ALA A 147 -19.42 -7.63 -0.54
N GLN A 148 -18.93 -6.96 0.52
CA GLN A 148 -17.60 -7.21 1.08
C GLN A 148 -17.44 -8.65 1.59
N ARG A 149 -18.38 -9.14 2.40
CA ARG A 149 -18.36 -10.53 2.92
C ARG A 149 -18.37 -11.58 1.80
N GLU A 150 -19.04 -11.29 0.68
CA GLU A 150 -19.02 -12.11 -0.53
C GLU A 150 -17.68 -12.06 -1.29
N ALA A 151 -16.89 -10.99 -1.14
CA ALA A 151 -15.54 -10.86 -1.71
C ALA A 151 -14.47 -11.51 -0.82
N GLU A 152 -14.59 -11.37 0.50
CA GLU A 152 -13.80 -12.06 1.53
C GLU A 152 -13.89 -13.57 1.35
N SER A 153 -15.11 -14.12 1.38
CA SER A 153 -15.39 -15.56 1.23
C SER A 153 -14.98 -16.14 -0.14
N ALA A 154 -14.56 -15.31 -1.09
CA ALA A 154 -14.12 -15.69 -2.42
C ALA A 154 -12.67 -15.27 -2.73
N GLU A 155 -11.92 -14.78 -1.74
CA GLU A 155 -10.54 -14.28 -1.89
C GLU A 155 -10.37 -13.29 -3.07
N ARG A 156 -11.33 -12.36 -3.26
CA ARG A 156 -11.31 -11.40 -4.37
C ARG A 156 -10.55 -10.12 -4.02
N GLY A 157 -9.83 -9.57 -4.99
CA GLY A 157 -9.15 -8.28 -4.88
C GLY A 157 -8.26 -8.17 -3.63
N VAL A 158 -8.51 -7.18 -2.77
CA VAL A 158 -7.70 -6.92 -1.56
C VAL A 158 -7.68 -8.08 -0.56
N PHE A 159 -8.67 -8.98 -0.61
CA PHE A 159 -8.79 -10.17 0.21
C PHE A 159 -8.01 -11.38 -0.33
N SER A 160 -7.32 -11.26 -1.47
CA SER A 160 -6.78 -12.41 -2.18
C SER A 160 -5.43 -12.89 -1.64
N THR A 161 -5.32 -14.15 -1.20
CA THR A 161 -4.03 -14.75 -0.79
C THR A 161 -3.03 -14.96 -1.94
N LYS A 162 -3.44 -14.59 -3.18
CA LYS A 162 -2.77 -14.90 -4.45
C LYS A 162 -2.24 -13.67 -5.19
N ILE A 163 -2.53 -12.46 -4.71
CA ILE A 163 -2.07 -11.20 -5.30
C ILE A 163 -0.96 -10.64 -4.40
N ALA A 164 0.30 -10.77 -4.82
CA ALA A 164 1.48 -10.63 -3.94
C ALA A 164 1.64 -9.29 -3.19
N CYS A 165 1.01 -8.19 -3.64
CA CYS A 165 1.03 -6.93 -2.89
C CYS A 165 -0.02 -6.83 -1.78
N THR A 166 -1.02 -7.72 -1.75
CA THR A 166 -2.10 -7.66 -0.75
C THR A 166 -1.61 -8.18 0.59
N ILE A 167 -2.28 -7.74 1.66
CA ILE A 167 -1.97 -8.18 3.02
C ILE A 167 -2.13 -9.70 3.19
N PRO A 168 -3.22 -10.35 2.74
CA PRO A 168 -3.39 -11.79 2.93
C PRO A 168 -2.31 -12.61 2.21
N ALA A 169 -1.80 -12.14 1.06
CA ALA A 169 -0.67 -12.78 0.38
C ALA A 169 0.63 -12.63 1.18
N GLN A 170 0.92 -11.45 1.74
CA GLN A 170 2.11 -11.21 2.56
C GLN A 170 2.13 -12.04 3.85
N ILE A 171 1.01 -12.13 4.57
CA ILE A 171 0.88 -13.01 5.75
C ILE A 171 1.06 -14.47 5.34
N ASN A 172 0.39 -14.92 4.28
CA ASN A 172 0.47 -16.29 3.76
C ASN A 172 1.90 -16.69 3.37
N ASP A 173 2.68 -15.80 2.76
CA ASP A 173 4.07 -16.08 2.39
C ASP A 173 5.03 -16.04 3.60
N ALA A 174 4.82 -15.15 4.58
CA ALA A 174 5.55 -15.18 5.84
C ALA A 174 5.28 -16.47 6.65
N MET A 175 4.02 -16.90 6.71
CA MET A 175 3.63 -18.15 7.34
C MET A 175 4.25 -19.37 6.64
N LYS A 176 4.31 -19.41 5.30
CA LYS A 176 5.04 -20.47 4.57
C LYS A 176 6.53 -20.48 4.90
N ALA A 177 7.16 -19.31 5.06
CA ALA A 177 8.57 -19.24 5.42
C ALA A 177 8.82 -19.86 6.80
N MET A 178 7.99 -19.56 7.80
CA MET A 178 8.09 -20.16 9.13
C MET A 178 7.77 -21.66 9.13
N HIS A 179 6.71 -22.11 8.45
CA HIS A 179 6.41 -23.53 8.28
C HIS A 179 7.47 -24.33 7.50
N SER A 180 8.41 -23.66 6.80
CA SER A 180 9.55 -24.32 6.16
C SER A 180 10.70 -24.66 7.12
N VAL A 181 10.69 -24.09 8.33
CA VAL A 181 11.76 -24.28 9.33
C VAL A 181 11.71 -25.71 9.87
N SER A 182 12.87 -26.38 9.83
CA SER A 182 12.99 -27.77 10.27
C SER A 182 12.83 -27.92 11.78
N VAL A 183 11.80 -28.63 12.22
CA VAL A 183 11.64 -29.06 13.64
C VAL A 183 12.72 -30.07 14.04
N GLU A 184 13.26 -30.84 13.10
CA GLU A 184 14.40 -31.72 13.39
C GLU A 184 15.68 -30.92 13.65
N LEU A 185 16.41 -31.26 14.71
CA LEU A 185 17.72 -30.67 15.02
C LEU A 185 18.80 -31.17 14.06
N GLY A 186 19.72 -30.27 13.66
CA GLY A 186 20.85 -30.63 12.79
C GLY A 186 21.77 -31.70 13.42
N GLN A 187 22.34 -32.59 12.60
CA GLN A 187 23.25 -33.65 13.08
C GLN A 187 24.72 -33.24 13.00
N THR A 188 25.08 -32.34 12.08
CA THR A 188 26.37 -31.63 12.04
C THR A 188 26.23 -30.19 12.53
N VAL A 189 27.35 -29.56 12.91
CA VAL A 189 27.40 -28.14 13.30
C VAL A 189 26.84 -27.25 12.19
N GLU A 190 27.26 -27.52 10.95
CA GLU A 190 26.84 -26.83 9.72
C GLU A 190 25.33 -26.98 9.44
N GLN A 191 24.75 -28.17 9.65
CA GLN A 191 23.31 -28.39 9.52
C GLN A 191 22.50 -27.66 10.59
N ALA A 192 23.00 -27.60 11.83
CA ALA A 192 22.31 -26.90 12.91
C ALA A 192 22.41 -25.38 12.74
N ASP A 193 23.56 -24.86 12.29
CA ASP A 193 23.79 -23.45 11.99
C ASP A 193 22.91 -22.97 10.82
N ALA A 194 22.85 -23.73 9.73
CA ALA A 194 21.94 -23.44 8.62
C ALA A 194 20.45 -23.45 9.03
N ARG A 195 20.05 -24.35 9.94
CA ARG A 195 18.67 -24.41 10.46
C ARG A 195 18.34 -23.24 11.41
N ALA A 196 19.29 -22.81 12.24
CA ALA A 196 19.16 -21.59 13.05
C ALA A 196 19.02 -20.34 12.15
N GLN A 197 19.90 -20.19 11.16
CA GLN A 197 19.86 -19.07 10.21
C GLN A 197 18.56 -19.04 9.37
N GLN A 198 18.00 -20.20 9.02
CA GLN A 198 16.69 -20.30 8.36
C GLN A 198 15.56 -19.83 9.30
N ALA A 199 15.58 -20.22 10.58
CA ALA A 199 14.60 -19.78 11.58
C ALA A 199 14.67 -18.26 11.79
N ALA A 200 15.88 -17.71 12.01
CA ALA A 200 16.14 -16.28 12.15
C ALA A 200 15.56 -15.46 10.97
N ALA A 201 15.79 -15.93 9.73
CA ALA A 201 15.29 -15.27 8.52
C ALA A 201 13.76 -15.36 8.40
N ALA A 202 13.14 -16.47 8.79
CA ALA A 202 11.69 -16.63 8.78
C ALA A 202 11.01 -15.75 9.85
N ILE A 203 11.59 -15.66 11.05
CA ILE A 203 11.14 -14.77 12.14
C ILE A 203 11.23 -13.30 11.71
N ALA A 204 12.33 -12.92 11.05
CA ALA A 204 12.49 -11.56 10.51
C ALA A 204 11.43 -11.23 9.44
N ALA A 205 11.08 -12.19 8.57
CA ALA A 205 10.01 -12.03 7.59
C ALA A 205 8.61 -11.93 8.24
N GLY A 206 8.33 -12.77 9.24
CA GLY A 206 7.08 -12.72 10.01
C GLY A 206 6.89 -11.39 10.73
N ARG A 207 7.94 -10.91 11.43
CA ARG A 207 7.92 -9.60 12.09
C ARG A 207 7.76 -8.45 11.08
N ALA A 208 8.46 -8.49 9.95
CA ALA A 208 8.30 -7.47 8.90
C ALA A 208 6.87 -7.42 8.33
N ALA A 209 6.18 -8.56 8.20
CA ALA A 209 4.77 -8.61 7.78
C ALA A 209 3.83 -8.02 8.85
N ALA A 210 4.06 -8.30 10.14
CA ALA A 210 3.30 -7.72 11.24
C ALA A 210 3.56 -6.20 11.39
N ASP A 211 4.81 -5.76 11.28
CA ASP A 211 5.20 -4.35 11.31
C ASP A 211 4.59 -3.58 10.13
N ALA A 212 4.57 -4.17 8.94
CA ALA A 212 3.93 -3.59 7.75
C ALA A 212 2.40 -3.42 7.88
N LEU A 213 1.78 -4.07 8.88
CA LEU A 213 0.38 -3.90 9.24
C LEU A 213 0.17 -2.85 10.33
N GLN A 214 1.01 -2.86 11.37
CA GLN A 214 0.94 -1.88 12.45
C GLN A 214 1.43 -0.47 12.03
N ALA A 215 2.27 -0.37 11.00
CA ALA A 215 2.82 0.89 10.50
C ALA A 215 1.85 1.73 9.64
N GLN A 216 0.66 1.22 9.34
CA GLN A 216 -0.27 1.87 8.40
C GLN A 216 -1.00 3.05 9.05
N ASP A 217 -0.78 4.26 8.53
CA ASP A 217 -1.54 5.43 8.96
C ASP A 217 -2.97 5.31 8.42
N ARG A 218 -3.92 5.19 9.34
CA ARG A 218 -5.37 5.07 9.08
C ARG A 218 -5.93 6.22 8.23
N LYS A 219 -5.28 7.38 8.21
CA LYS A 219 -5.64 8.52 7.34
C LYS A 219 -5.05 8.39 5.94
N GLU A 220 -3.92 7.72 5.80
CA GLU A 220 -3.19 7.63 4.53
C GLU A 220 -3.57 6.40 3.70
N GLN A 221 -3.89 5.28 4.37
CA GLN A 221 -4.10 3.93 3.82
C GLN A 221 -5.37 3.27 4.41
N LEU A 222 -6.50 3.99 4.40
CA LEU A 222 -7.72 3.62 5.12
C LEU A 222 -8.20 2.18 4.86
N VAL A 223 -8.14 1.73 3.60
CA VAL A 223 -8.56 0.37 3.23
C VAL A 223 -7.63 -0.67 3.83
N SER A 224 -6.32 -0.51 3.59
CA SER A 224 -5.29 -1.42 4.07
C SER A 224 -5.30 -1.54 5.61
N ALA A 225 -5.53 -0.42 6.31
CA ALA A 225 -5.59 -0.38 7.77
C ALA A 225 -6.84 -1.06 8.35
N ALA A 226 -8.03 -0.82 7.77
CA ALA A 226 -9.27 -1.44 8.25
C ALA A 226 -9.32 -2.96 7.96
N LEU A 227 -8.70 -3.42 6.86
CA LEU A 227 -8.51 -4.86 6.60
C LEU A 227 -7.70 -5.54 7.72
N ALA A 228 -6.74 -4.84 8.32
CA ALA A 228 -5.92 -5.36 9.42
C ALA A 228 -6.70 -5.46 10.75
N GLU A 229 -7.71 -4.62 10.98
CA GLU A 229 -8.47 -4.61 12.24
C GLU A 229 -9.61 -5.62 12.29
N ASP A 230 -10.41 -5.75 11.21
CA ASP A 230 -11.56 -6.67 11.18
C ASP A 230 -11.22 -8.01 10.51
N ALA A 231 -10.92 -7.99 9.21
CA ALA A 231 -10.86 -9.20 8.38
C ALA A 231 -9.64 -10.10 8.65
N LEU A 232 -8.59 -9.55 9.25
CA LEU A 232 -7.28 -10.21 9.41
C LEU A 232 -6.80 -10.34 10.85
N ALA A 233 -7.59 -9.94 11.85
CA ALA A 233 -7.22 -10.10 13.25
C ALA A 233 -6.87 -11.56 13.64
N PRO A 234 -7.60 -12.61 13.21
CA PRO A 234 -7.20 -14.00 13.49
C PRO A 234 -5.89 -14.39 12.81
N ALA A 235 -5.69 -13.96 11.56
CA ALA A 235 -4.45 -14.24 10.81
C ALA A 235 -3.22 -13.49 11.38
N LEU A 236 -3.44 -12.38 12.09
CA LEU A 236 -2.41 -11.68 12.86
C LEU A 236 -2.10 -12.37 14.20
N GLU A 237 -3.09 -12.97 14.84
CA GLU A 237 -2.91 -13.78 16.06
C GLU A 237 -2.15 -15.10 15.73
N ASP A 238 -2.58 -15.82 14.69
CA ASP A 238 -1.87 -16.99 14.14
C ASP A 238 -0.41 -16.66 13.76
N LEU A 239 -0.18 -15.50 13.14
CA LEU A 239 1.15 -15.03 12.74
C LEU A 239 2.02 -14.75 13.99
N ALA A 240 1.46 -14.14 15.03
CA ALA A 240 2.17 -13.86 16.27
C ALA A 240 2.56 -15.15 17.00
N GLU A 241 1.64 -16.10 17.16
CA GLU A 241 1.96 -17.40 17.79
C GLU A 241 3.04 -18.15 16.98
N THR A 242 2.93 -18.16 15.65
CA THR A 242 3.90 -18.85 14.78
C THR A 242 5.29 -18.21 14.86
N ILE A 243 5.40 -16.89 15.06
CA ILE A 243 6.67 -16.20 15.31
C ILE A 243 7.30 -16.66 16.63
N GLU A 244 6.52 -16.83 17.70
CA GLU A 244 7.03 -17.34 18.99
C GLU A 244 7.46 -18.82 18.90
N GLN A 245 6.62 -19.68 18.30
CA GLN A 245 6.97 -21.08 18.06
C GLN A 245 8.25 -21.24 17.21
N THR A 246 8.45 -20.37 16.22
CA THR A 246 9.67 -20.39 15.38
C THR A 246 10.90 -19.90 16.14
N ALA A 247 10.76 -18.94 17.07
CA ALA A 247 11.85 -18.49 17.93
C ALA A 247 12.32 -19.58 18.91
N ASP A 248 11.40 -20.39 19.44
CA ASP A 248 11.78 -21.57 20.24
C ASP A 248 12.57 -22.60 19.41
N LEU A 249 12.27 -22.76 18.12
CA LEU A 249 13.06 -23.60 17.21
C LEU A 249 14.44 -23.00 16.90
N GLU A 250 14.55 -21.68 16.68
CA GLU A 250 15.82 -20.98 16.52
C GLU A 250 16.76 -21.26 17.71
N ILE A 251 16.26 -21.04 18.93
CA ILE A 251 16.96 -21.28 20.20
C ILE A 251 17.40 -22.76 20.33
N GLN A 252 16.56 -23.71 19.93
CA GLN A 252 16.91 -25.14 19.95
C GLN A 252 18.04 -25.48 18.96
N HIS A 253 18.03 -24.89 17.76
CA HIS A 253 19.11 -25.08 16.78
C HIS A 253 20.43 -24.46 17.24
N GLU A 254 20.41 -23.26 17.83
CA GLU A 254 21.60 -22.64 18.44
C GLU A 254 22.19 -23.51 19.57
N GLN A 255 21.34 -24.04 20.45
CA GLN A 255 21.76 -24.96 21.52
C GLN A 255 22.38 -26.25 20.95
N GLN A 256 21.87 -26.74 19.82
CA GLN A 256 22.45 -27.87 19.10
C GLN A 256 23.81 -27.50 18.44
N VAL A 257 23.95 -26.33 17.82
CA VAL A 257 25.24 -25.81 17.30
C VAL A 257 26.29 -25.80 18.42
N ALA A 258 25.95 -25.25 19.59
CA ALA A 258 26.83 -25.20 20.74
C ALA A 258 27.17 -26.61 21.28
N THR A 259 26.21 -27.52 21.29
CA THR A 259 26.37 -28.91 21.77
C THR A 259 27.26 -29.75 20.84
N LEU A 260 27.02 -29.69 19.53
CA LEU A 260 27.84 -30.38 18.54
C LEU A 260 29.26 -29.79 18.47
N SER A 261 29.41 -28.47 18.56
CA SER A 261 30.72 -27.81 18.61
C SER A 261 31.54 -28.25 19.82
N LYS A 262 30.91 -28.41 21.00
CA LYS A 262 31.55 -28.98 22.19
C LYS A 262 32.01 -30.43 21.95
N LYS A 263 31.17 -31.28 21.35
CA LYS A 263 31.50 -32.68 21.00
C LYS A 263 32.68 -32.78 20.04
N VAL A 264 32.67 -32.01 18.94
CA VAL A 264 33.77 -31.97 17.94
C VAL A 264 35.09 -31.53 18.57
N ASN A 265 35.05 -30.47 19.39
CA ASN A 265 36.25 -29.97 20.06
C ASN A 265 36.78 -30.92 21.16
N ALA A 266 35.90 -31.66 21.85
CA ALA A 266 36.31 -32.73 22.76
C ALA A 266 36.98 -33.89 22.01
N GLY A 267 36.41 -34.34 20.88
CA GLY A 267 37.00 -35.38 20.03
C GLY A 267 38.38 -35.00 19.50
N ARG A 268 38.56 -33.76 19.01
CA ARG A 268 39.87 -33.23 18.60
C ARG A 268 40.89 -33.24 19.75
N LYS A 269 40.47 -32.85 20.97
CA LYS A 269 41.34 -32.88 22.18
C LYS A 269 41.68 -34.30 22.66
N ALA A 270 40.83 -35.29 22.39
CA ALA A 270 41.12 -36.70 22.66
C ALA A 270 42.13 -37.27 21.65
N ALA A 271 41.88 -37.08 20.35
CA ALA A 271 42.78 -37.55 19.28
C ALA A 271 44.18 -36.90 19.40
N GLY A 272 44.25 -35.60 19.70
CA GLY A 272 45.52 -34.88 19.92
C GLY A 272 46.35 -35.36 21.12
N LYS A 273 45.81 -36.23 21.98
CA LYS A 273 46.54 -36.89 23.08
C LYS A 273 47.04 -38.30 22.74
N GLN A 274 46.78 -38.81 21.54
CA GLN A 274 47.11 -40.19 21.14
C GLN A 274 48.27 -40.31 20.14
N SER A 275 49.03 -39.23 19.88
CA SER A 275 50.24 -39.28 19.04
C SER A 275 51.49 -39.47 19.91
N PRO A 276 52.21 -40.60 19.84
CA PRO A 276 53.45 -40.81 20.58
C PRO A 276 54.61 -40.01 19.98
N THR A 277 55.53 -39.56 20.83
CA THR A 277 56.76 -38.88 20.41
C THR A 277 57.70 -39.81 19.64
N GLN A 278 58.11 -39.40 18.43
CA GLN A 278 59.40 -39.79 17.85
C GLN A 278 60.08 -38.57 17.23
N LEU A 279 61.16 -38.13 17.88
CA LEU A 279 62.23 -37.36 17.26
C LEU A 279 63.12 -38.31 16.45
N PRO A 280 63.74 -37.84 15.37
CA PRO A 280 65.20 -37.87 15.31
C PRO A 280 65.83 -36.47 15.24
N GLU A 281 67.15 -36.41 15.48
CA GLU A 281 67.95 -35.18 15.51
C GLU A 281 68.62 -34.83 14.16
N GLU A 282 69.14 -33.60 14.10
CA GLU A 282 70.18 -33.04 13.21
C GLU A 282 70.22 -33.37 11.70
N SER A 283 70.15 -32.31 10.90
CA SER A 283 71.35 -31.88 10.15
C SER A 283 71.34 -30.35 9.92
N LYS A 284 72.51 -29.78 9.57
CA LYS A 284 72.77 -28.33 9.51
C LYS A 284 72.92 -27.83 8.05
N ALA A 285 73.03 -26.50 7.93
CA ALA A 285 73.40 -25.71 6.74
C ALA A 285 72.28 -25.45 5.70
N GLU A 286 72.25 -24.33 4.96
CA GLU A 286 72.76 -22.96 5.16
C GLU A 286 72.07 -22.06 4.11
N GLU A 287 71.79 -20.78 4.39
CA GLU A 287 71.16 -19.89 3.39
C GLU A 287 72.19 -19.39 2.37
N PRO A 288 71.82 -19.22 1.09
CA PRO A 288 72.04 -17.88 0.54
C PRO A 288 70.90 -17.33 -0.32
N ARG A 289 70.70 -16.01 -0.20
CA ARG A 289 69.79 -15.18 -1.02
C ARG A 289 70.50 -14.58 -2.26
N PRO A 290 69.80 -13.89 -3.19
CA PRO A 290 69.99 -14.14 -4.64
C PRO A 290 70.56 -12.95 -5.45
N LYS A 291 70.77 -13.14 -6.78
CA LYS A 291 70.23 -12.25 -7.86
C LYS A 291 70.62 -12.58 -9.32
N LYS A 292 69.61 -12.44 -10.21
CA LYS A 292 69.62 -11.85 -11.60
C LYS A 292 70.28 -12.56 -12.81
N SER A 293 69.58 -12.40 -13.95
CA SER A 293 70.07 -12.23 -15.35
C SER A 293 70.67 -13.46 -16.06
N GLN A 294 70.38 -13.83 -17.32
CA GLN A 294 69.44 -13.41 -18.41
C GLN A 294 69.38 -14.62 -19.42
N THR A 295 68.92 -14.65 -20.69
CA THR A 295 68.50 -13.67 -21.74
C THR A 295 67.63 -14.36 -22.83
N ASN A 296 66.91 -13.56 -23.64
CA ASN A 296 66.53 -13.81 -25.05
C ASN A 296 65.46 -14.87 -25.48
N SER A 297 64.59 -14.43 -26.39
CA SER A 297 63.64 -15.19 -27.23
C SER A 297 64.26 -15.52 -28.61
N PRO A 298 63.62 -16.37 -29.46
CA PRO A 298 63.41 -15.92 -30.83
C PRO A 298 62.10 -16.34 -31.54
N ARG A 299 61.38 -15.31 -32.05
CA ARG A 299 60.85 -15.15 -33.44
C ARG A 299 59.73 -16.05 -34.05
N LYS A 300 58.82 -15.34 -34.75
CA LYS A 300 58.24 -15.54 -36.12
C LYS A 300 56.82 -16.14 -36.35
N SER A 301 55.86 -15.21 -36.52
CA SER A 301 55.16 -14.92 -37.81
C SER A 301 54.15 -15.90 -38.47
N LYS A 302 52.85 -15.54 -38.39
CA LYS A 302 51.84 -15.31 -39.47
C LYS A 302 50.48 -15.02 -38.77
N LYS A 303 49.60 -14.06 -39.10
CA LYS A 303 49.19 -13.28 -40.30
C LYS A 303 47.91 -13.81 -41.00
N GLN A 304 46.75 -13.38 -40.50
CA GLN A 304 45.42 -13.22 -41.16
C GLN A 304 44.42 -12.72 -40.08
N SER A 305 43.28 -12.06 -40.35
CA SER A 305 42.98 -10.88 -41.20
C SER A 305 41.53 -10.43 -40.93
N GLN A 306 41.28 -9.13 -40.75
CA GLN A 306 39.95 -8.48 -40.66
C GLN A 306 39.20 -8.52 -42.02
N PRO A 307 37.87 -8.19 -42.14
CA PRO A 307 37.10 -7.11 -41.47
C PRO A 307 35.85 -7.62 -40.71
N GLU A 308 35.15 -6.91 -39.80
CA GLU A 308 34.78 -5.48 -39.65
C GLU A 308 33.61 -5.01 -40.53
N ASN A 309 32.48 -4.63 -39.90
CA ASN A 309 31.58 -3.60 -40.45
C ASN A 309 30.65 -2.99 -39.38
N GLN A 310 30.56 -1.66 -39.35
CA GLN A 310 29.51 -0.86 -38.71
C GLN A 310 29.05 0.20 -39.72
N PRO A 311 27.82 0.70 -39.63
CA PRO A 311 27.50 2.05 -40.08
C PRO A 311 27.10 2.96 -38.92
N LYS A 312 27.89 4.02 -38.68
CA LYS A 312 27.45 5.18 -37.90
C LYS A 312 26.57 6.08 -38.76
N ARG A 313 25.61 6.78 -38.14
CA ARG A 313 25.18 8.12 -38.58
C ARG A 313 25.09 9.07 -37.40
N VAL A 314 25.17 10.35 -37.70
CA VAL A 314 25.32 11.48 -36.78
C VAL A 314 24.37 12.58 -37.22
N ASN A 315 23.71 13.26 -36.28
CA ASN A 315 23.65 14.72 -36.31
C ASN A 315 23.33 15.29 -34.91
N PRO A 316 23.80 16.51 -34.60
CA PRO A 316 23.57 17.17 -33.31
C PRO A 316 22.34 18.09 -33.35
N ASP A 317 21.67 18.29 -32.21
CA ASP A 317 21.22 19.61 -31.77
C ASP A 317 20.60 19.58 -30.36
N ARG A 318 21.24 20.28 -29.40
CA ARG A 318 20.61 21.01 -28.27
C ARG A 318 21.68 21.68 -27.41
N LYS A 319 21.39 22.92 -26.98
CA LYS A 319 22.23 23.70 -26.07
C LYS A 319 22.08 23.19 -24.63
N PRO A 320 23.09 23.36 -23.75
CA PRO A 320 22.90 23.14 -22.32
C PRO A 320 21.88 24.15 -21.78
N VAL A 321 20.97 23.67 -20.93
CA VAL A 321 20.16 24.50 -20.02
C VAL A 321 20.87 24.50 -18.67
N ASN A 322 20.87 25.63 -17.99
CA ASN A 322 21.67 25.86 -16.80
C ASN A 322 21.05 25.21 -15.55
N ASP A 323 21.79 24.33 -14.88
CA ASP A 323 21.42 23.81 -13.56
C ASP A 323 21.53 24.92 -12.50
N ASN A 324 20.45 25.21 -11.78
CA ASN A 324 20.51 26.01 -10.56
C ASN A 324 19.32 25.72 -9.62
N PRO A 325 19.44 24.73 -8.71
CA PRO A 325 18.46 24.50 -7.65
C PRO A 325 18.47 25.68 -6.66
N LEU A 326 17.31 26.29 -6.40
CA LEU A 326 17.19 27.32 -5.36
C LEU A 326 17.30 26.68 -3.97
N GLU A 327 18.19 27.21 -3.12
CA GLU A 327 18.32 26.80 -1.72
C GLU A 327 17.01 27.05 -0.94
N GLN A 328 16.30 25.98 -0.62
CA GLN A 328 15.28 26.01 0.43
C GLN A 328 15.88 25.44 1.73
N LYS A 329 16.06 26.31 2.72
CA LYS A 329 16.61 25.93 4.03
C LYS A 329 15.61 25.02 4.76
N PRO A 330 16.05 23.88 5.32
CA PRO A 330 15.16 23.04 6.12
C PRO A 330 14.70 23.82 7.37
N SER A 331 13.39 23.86 7.57
CA SER A 331 12.81 24.33 8.83
C SER A 331 13.15 23.33 9.95
N ARG A 332 13.38 23.83 11.17
CA ARG A 332 13.80 22.99 12.31
C ARG A 332 12.81 21.87 12.59
N GLU A 333 13.26 20.64 12.38
CA GLU A 333 12.66 19.44 12.97
C GLU A 333 12.53 19.63 14.49
N HIS A 334 11.39 19.23 15.06
CA HIS A 334 11.26 19.00 16.50
C HIS A 334 11.18 17.49 16.71
N LEU A 335 12.29 16.88 17.13
CA LEU A 335 12.32 15.49 17.55
C LEU A 335 11.58 15.36 18.88
N CYS A 336 10.37 14.80 18.86
CA CYS A 336 9.72 14.24 20.04
C CYS A 336 9.78 12.71 19.95
N SER A 337 10.68 12.10 20.74
CA SER A 337 10.81 10.64 20.81
C SER A 337 9.63 10.01 21.56
N ARG A 338 9.17 8.84 21.10
CA ARG A 338 8.07 8.10 21.73
C ARG A 338 8.57 7.29 22.95
N VAL A 339 8.40 7.81 24.17
CA VAL A 339 8.47 6.99 25.40
C VAL A 339 7.40 7.44 26.41
N ASN A 340 6.57 6.49 26.82
CA ASN A 340 5.61 6.52 27.94
C ASN A 340 4.36 7.46 27.84
N PRO A 341 3.12 6.95 27.93
CA PRO A 341 1.93 7.77 28.11
C PRO A 341 1.70 8.14 29.60
N ARG A 342 1.08 9.31 29.84
CA ARG A 342 0.87 9.95 31.17
C ARG A 342 2.13 10.56 31.81
N ALA A 343 2.50 11.73 31.30
CA ALA A 343 3.15 12.81 32.05
C ALA A 343 2.53 14.14 31.61
N ASP A 344 2.39 15.10 32.52
CA ASP A 344 1.46 16.22 32.36
C ASP A 344 1.97 17.34 31.44
N CYS A 345 1.08 17.88 30.60
CA CYS A 345 1.40 18.95 29.65
C CYS A 345 1.09 20.34 30.24
N GLU A 346 1.98 20.86 31.09
CA GLU A 346 1.94 22.28 31.48
C GLU A 346 2.44 23.20 30.36
N ALA A 347 1.61 24.19 29.97
CA ALA A 347 1.99 25.21 29.00
C ALA A 347 2.70 26.39 29.70
N PRO A 348 3.83 26.94 29.16
CA PRO A 348 4.66 27.92 29.88
C PRO A 348 4.03 29.27 30.26
N ASN A 349 2.76 29.53 29.92
CA ASN A 349 2.06 30.80 30.13
C ASN A 349 0.68 30.66 30.82
N GLY A 350 0.41 29.55 31.52
CA GLY A 350 -0.65 29.49 32.53
C GLY A 350 -2.11 29.67 32.04
N GLN A 351 -2.40 29.36 30.77
CA GLN A 351 -3.77 29.38 30.23
C GLN A 351 -4.23 27.96 29.89
N SER A 352 -5.39 27.56 30.42
CA SER A 352 -5.96 26.23 30.20
C SER A 352 -6.63 26.14 28.83
N SER A 353 -6.09 25.28 27.96
CA SER A 353 -6.82 24.77 26.80
C SER A 353 -7.66 23.59 27.23
N LYS A 354 -8.96 23.59 26.90
CA LYS A 354 -9.81 22.41 27.03
C LYS A 354 -9.76 21.57 25.76
N ASN A 355 -10.03 20.28 25.92
CA ASN A 355 -10.13 19.24 24.90
C ASN A 355 -8.77 18.81 24.31
N CYS A 356 -8.37 17.60 24.70
CA CYS A 356 -7.68 16.64 23.84
C CYS A 356 -8.70 15.55 23.49
#